data_AF-A0A8J3FB73-F1
#
_entry.id   AF-A0A8J3FB73-F1
#
_cell.length_a   1.000
_cell.length_b   1.000
_cell.length_c   1.000
_cell.angle_alpha   90.00
_cell.angle_beta   90.00
_cell.angle_gamma   90.00
#
_symmetry.space_group_name_H-M   'P 1'
#
loop_
_entity.id
_entity.type
_entity.pdbx_description
1 polymer ?
#
loop_
_entity_poly.entity_id
_entity_poly.type
_entity_poly.pdbx_seq_one_letter_code
_entity_poly.pdbx_strand_id
1 'polypeptide(L)'
;MGSTEKLTAARVEALFASDLATGCRAGRRRADAAIRRALRAHGGTRGCLAAMATEYGDHPETAVPRSAWARRLVDRLYPTHCTRG
;
A
#
# COMPACT_ATOMS: atom_id res chain seq x y z
N MET A 1 7.08 -15.15 12.53
CA MET A 1 6.87 -13.70 12.36
C MET A 1 7.40 -13.34 10.97
N GLY A 2 6.54 -13.04 9.99
CA GLY A 2 7.03 -12.80 8.62
C GLY A 2 5.97 -12.79 7.52
N SER A 3 4.84 -13.49 7.70
CA SER A 3 3.77 -13.50 6.70
C SER A 3 2.91 -12.22 6.75
N THR A 4 2.62 -11.73 7.94
CA THR A 4 1.82 -10.53 8.16
C THR A 4 2.54 -9.25 7.75
N GLU A 5 3.84 -9.13 8.03
CA GLU A 5 4.64 -7.98 7.54
C GLU A 5 4.74 -7.95 6.03
N LYS A 6 4.94 -9.10 5.38
CA LYS A 6 4.94 -9.20 3.91
C LYS A 6 3.58 -8.79 3.32
N LEU A 7 2.48 -9.18 3.96
CA LEU A 7 1.14 -8.75 3.55
C LEU A 7 0.92 -7.25 3.77
N THR A 8 1.43 -6.69 4.87
CA THR A 8 1.40 -5.25 5.13
C THR A 8 2.17 -4.49 4.07
N ALA A 9 3.41 -4.90 3.77
CA ALA A 9 4.24 -4.30 2.72
C ALA A 9 3.52 -4.33 1.36
N ALA A 10 2.98 -5.50 0.96
CA ALA A 10 2.26 -5.64 -0.29
C ALA A 10 1.01 -4.72 -0.39
N ARG A 11 0.29 -4.51 0.72
CA ARG A 11 -0.84 -3.58 0.76
C ARG A 11 -0.40 -2.13 0.65
N VAL A 12 0.73 -1.77 1.27
CA VAL A 12 1.30 -0.42 1.17
C VAL A 12 1.71 -0.12 -0.25
N GLU A 13 2.46 -1.02 -0.89
CA GLU A 13 2.89 -0.91 -2.29
C GLU A 13 1.69 -0.78 -3.24
N ALA A 14 0.66 -1.61 -3.05
CA ALA A 14 -0.54 -1.54 -3.88
C ALA A 14 -1.36 -0.25 -3.66
N LEU A 15 -1.47 0.25 -2.42
CA LEU A 15 -2.15 1.52 -2.14
C LEU A 15 -1.35 2.71 -2.67
N PHE A 16 -0.02 2.65 -2.57
CA PHE A 16 0.89 3.62 -3.18
C PHE A 16 0.67 3.69 -4.70
N ALA A 17 0.56 2.54 -5.38
CA ALA A 17 0.32 2.50 -6.82
C ALA A 17 -1.16 2.73 -7.21
N SER A 18 -2.07 2.92 -6.26
CA SER A 18 -3.50 3.09 -6.54
C SER A 18 -3.88 4.52 -6.94
N ASP A 19 -5.10 4.72 -7.42
CA ASP A 19 -5.66 6.04 -7.74
C ASP A 19 -6.20 6.81 -6.52
N LEU A 20 -6.00 6.28 -5.29
CA LEU A 20 -6.44 6.98 -4.11
C LEU A 20 -5.58 8.22 -3.84
N ALA A 21 -6.26 9.35 -3.62
CA ALA A 21 -5.63 10.60 -3.26
C ALA A 21 -4.96 10.51 -1.89
N THR A 22 -3.72 10.99 -1.82
CA THR A 22 -2.98 11.14 -0.57
C THR A 22 -3.79 12.00 0.40
N GLY A 23 -3.98 11.53 1.63
CA GLY A 23 -4.81 12.21 2.65
C GLY A 23 -6.29 11.79 2.68
N CYS A 24 -6.77 11.03 1.69
CA CYS A 24 -8.14 10.52 1.71
C CYS A 24 -8.33 9.51 2.86
N ARG A 25 -9.47 9.59 3.56
CA ARG A 25 -9.91 8.59 4.53
C ARG A 25 -10.72 7.51 3.81
N ALA A 26 -10.04 6.49 3.29
CA ALA A 26 -10.71 5.31 2.73
C ALA A 26 -11.07 4.32 3.85
N GLY A 27 -12.28 3.75 3.79
CA GLY A 27 -12.65 2.58 4.59
C GLY A 27 -12.12 1.28 3.98
N ARG A 28 -12.19 0.17 4.74
CA ARG A 28 -11.62 -1.14 4.35
C ARG A 28 -12.07 -1.63 2.97
N ARG A 29 -13.38 -1.55 2.66
CA ARG A 29 -13.91 -1.97 1.35
C ARG A 29 -13.32 -1.19 0.17
N ARG A 30 -13.15 0.13 0.33
CA ARG A 30 -12.58 1.00 -0.72
C ARG A 30 -11.09 0.75 -0.88
N ALA A 31 -10.36 0.59 0.23
CA ALA A 31 -8.95 0.21 0.20
C ALA A 31 -8.74 -1.15 -0.47
N ASP A 32 -9.54 -2.16 -0.13
CA ASP A 32 -9.47 -3.49 -0.76
C ASP A 32 -9.72 -3.44 -2.28
N ALA A 33 -10.69 -2.63 -2.71
CA ALA A 33 -10.97 -2.45 -4.13
C ALA A 33 -9.81 -1.76 -4.86
N ALA A 34 -9.25 -0.71 -4.26
CA ALA A 34 -8.09 0.01 -4.78
C ALA A 34 -6.85 -0.88 -4.88
N ILE A 35 -6.55 -1.66 -3.82
CA ILE A 35 -5.46 -2.64 -3.80
C ILE A 35 -5.62 -3.65 -4.93
N ARG A 36 -6.80 -4.26 -5.08
CA ARG A 36 -7.04 -5.22 -6.16
C ARG A 36 -6.89 -4.59 -7.54
N ARG A 37 -7.31 -3.34 -7.72
CA ARG A 37 -7.16 -2.63 -9.00
C ARG A 37 -5.69 -2.34 -9.30
N ALA A 38 -4.93 -1.83 -8.33
CA ALA A 38 -3.51 -1.57 -8.48
C ALA A 38 -2.73 -2.86 -8.80
N LEU A 39 -2.99 -3.93 -8.06
CA LEU A 39 -2.36 -5.23 -8.34
C LEU A 39 -2.65 -5.71 -9.77
N ARG A 40 -3.87 -5.53 -10.29
CA ARG A 40 -4.17 -5.88 -11.69
C ARG A 40 -3.48 -4.96 -12.69
N ALA A 41 -3.44 -3.66 -12.42
CA ALA A 41 -2.84 -2.68 -13.32
C ALA A 41 -1.31 -2.85 -13.46
N HIS A 42 -0.65 -3.24 -12.37
CA HIS A 42 0.81 -3.38 -12.32
C HIS A 42 1.30 -4.82 -12.42
N GLY A 43 0.44 -5.82 -12.64
CA GLY A 43 0.87 -7.23 -12.76
C GLY A 43 1.28 -7.87 -11.43
N GLY A 44 0.71 -7.42 -10.32
CA GLY A 44 0.88 -7.96 -8.98
C GLY A 44 1.77 -7.10 -8.08
N THR A 45 2.11 -7.64 -6.90
CA THR A 45 2.85 -6.92 -5.85
C THR A 45 4.21 -6.43 -6.34
N ARG A 46 4.96 -7.25 -7.08
CA ARG A 46 6.28 -6.86 -7.61
C ARG A 46 6.22 -5.66 -8.55
N GLY A 47 5.19 -5.56 -9.38
CA GLY A 47 5.03 -4.41 -10.26
C GLY A 47 4.58 -3.15 -9.51
N CYS A 48 3.77 -3.29 -8.46
CA CYS A 48 3.48 -2.16 -7.56
C CYS A 48 4.75 -1.68 -6.85
N LEU A 49 5.59 -2.59 -6.37
CA LEU A 49 6.88 -2.25 -5.76
C LEU A 49 7.82 -1.59 -6.76
N ALA A 50 7.89 -2.08 -8.01
CA ALA A 50 8.69 -1.47 -9.05
C ALA A 50 8.21 -0.04 -9.38
N ALA A 51 6.90 0.17 -9.54
CA ALA A 51 6.33 1.50 -9.75
C ALA A 51 6.63 2.46 -8.59
N MET A 52 6.53 1.95 -7.36
CA MET A 52 6.90 2.70 -6.16
C MET A 52 8.40 3.08 -6.16
N ALA A 53 9.28 2.13 -6.48
CA ALA A 53 10.72 2.38 -6.56
C ALA A 53 11.08 3.40 -7.65
N THR A 54 10.42 3.34 -8.81
CA THR A 54 10.58 4.33 -9.88
C THR A 54 10.18 5.72 -9.39
N GLU A 55 9.00 5.87 -8.77
CA GLU A 55 8.56 7.18 -8.27
C GLU A 55 9.48 7.72 -7.16
N TYR A 56 10.07 6.86 -6.33
CA TYR A 56 11.09 7.26 -5.37
C TYR A 56 12.40 7.75 -6.02
N GLY A 57 12.74 7.24 -7.20
CA GLY A 57 13.90 7.68 -7.96
C GLY A 57 13.68 9.00 -8.69
N ASP A 58 12.48 9.19 -9.25
CA ASP A 58 12.15 10.36 -10.06
C ASP A 58 11.69 11.55 -9.19
N HIS A 59 10.84 11.28 -8.19
CA HIS A 59 10.15 12.28 -7.37
C HIS A 59 10.05 11.85 -5.89
N PRO A 60 11.18 11.80 -5.16
CA PRO A 60 11.18 11.41 -3.75
C PRO A 60 10.29 12.31 -2.87
N GLU A 61 10.16 13.59 -3.22
CA GLU A 61 9.33 14.58 -2.54
C GLU A 61 7.83 14.25 -2.59
N THR A 62 7.36 13.56 -3.63
CA THR A 62 5.97 13.09 -3.74
C THR A 62 5.83 11.67 -3.18
N ALA A 63 6.82 10.82 -3.41
CA ALA A 63 6.81 9.43 -3.01
C ALA A 63 6.82 9.26 -1.48
N VAL A 64 7.63 10.04 -0.75
CA VAL A 64 7.72 9.93 0.71
C VAL A 64 6.38 10.21 1.41
N PRO A 65 5.70 11.36 1.18
CA PRO A 65 4.39 11.62 1.78
C PRO A 65 3.33 10.57 1.41
N ARG A 66 3.37 10.08 0.16
CA ARG A 66 2.42 9.09 -0.36
C ARG A 66 2.60 7.72 0.29
N SER A 67 3.85 7.25 0.40
CA SER A 67 4.21 6.02 1.09
C SER A 67 3.82 6.07 2.57
N ALA A 68 4.13 7.18 3.25
CA ALA A 68 3.78 7.36 4.65
C ALA A 68 2.25 7.37 4.86
N TRP A 69 1.48 8.00 3.96
CA TRP A 69 0.03 7.95 3.99
C TRP A 69 -0.51 6.52 3.78
N ALA A 70 -0.01 5.81 2.76
CA ALA A 70 -0.42 4.44 2.48
C ALA A 70 -0.14 3.52 3.67
N ARG A 71 1.02 3.65 4.31
CA ARG A 71 1.36 2.90 5.53
C ARG A 71 0.38 3.16 6.67
N ARG A 72 0.11 4.43 6.99
CA ARG A 72 -0.88 4.81 8.02
C ARG A 72 -2.28 4.27 7.72
N LEU A 73 -2.67 4.23 6.45
CA LEU A 73 -3.96 3.70 6.04
C LEU A 73 -4.00 2.17 6.24
N VAL A 74 -2.94 1.45 5.88
CA VAL A 74 -2.85 0.00 6.10
C VAL A 74 -2.87 -0.34 7.59
N ASP A 75 -2.05 0.33 8.39
CA ASP A 75 -1.97 0.08 9.84
C ASP A 75 -3.34 0.32 10.52
N ARG A 76 -4.11 1.31 10.04
CA ARG A 76 -5.46 1.58 10.53
C ARG A 76 -6.50 0.53 10.10
N LEU A 77 -6.43 0.04 8.86
CA LEU A 77 -7.46 -0.82 8.27
C LEU A 77 -7.20 -2.32 8.43
N TYR A 78 -5.94 -2.69 8.65
CA TYR A 78 -5.49 -4.08 8.76
C TYR A 78 -4.58 -4.21 9.98
N PRO A 79 -5.09 -3.98 11.20
CA PRO A 79 -4.32 -4.24 12.41
C PRO A 79 -3.75 -5.66 12.33
N THR A 80 -2.44 -5.78 12.48
CA THR A 80 -1.79 -7.06 12.57
C THR A 80 -2.29 -7.74 13.83
N HIS A 81 -3.26 -8.63 13.66
CA HIS A 81 -3.66 -9.53 14.73
C HIS A 81 -2.46 -10.42 15.01
N CYS A 82 -1.70 -10.09 16.06
CA CYS A 82 -0.86 -11.06 16.71
C CYS A 82 -1.85 -11.98 17.45
N THR A 83 -2.28 -13.06 16.81
CA THR A 83 -2.86 -14.19 17.55
C THR A 83 -1.75 -14.75 18.42
N ARG A 84 -1.63 -14.20 19.63
CA ARG A 84 -0.83 -14.73 20.72
C ARG A 84 -1.69 -15.80 21.38
N GLY A 85 -1.46 -17.05 20.97
CA GLY A 85 -1.92 -18.23 21.71
C GLY A 85 -1.11 -18.38 22.99
#